data_AF-A0A2E4NHQ2-F1
#
_entry.id   AF-A0A2E4NHQ2-F1
#
_cell.length_a   1.000
_cell.length_b   1.000
_cell.length_c   1.000
_cell.angle_alpha   90.00
_cell.angle_beta   90.00
_cell.angle_gamma   90.00
#
_symmetry.space_group_name_H-M   'P 1'
#
loop_
_entity.id
_entity.type
_entity.pdbx_description
1 polymer ?
#
loop_
_entity_poly.entity_id
_entity_poly.type
_entity_poly.pdbx_seq_one_letter_code
_entity_poly.pdbx_strand_id
1 'polypeptide(L)'
;MKTVVLNLDEYLSWRSSEEDLCLRLTSGDTAALTISENGHDARAIHLSMDSEIEILAGHWFTIETLGIQSKIIFNKNNFKETIAPPEWRPTPRSSALK
;
A
#
# COMPACT_ATOMS: atom_id res chain seq x y z
N MET A 1 9.69 14.11 -1.29
CA MET A 1 9.17 12.84 -0.77
C MET A 1 7.67 13.00 -0.50
N LYS A 2 6.82 12.23 -1.18
CA LYS A 2 5.35 12.34 -1.03
C LYS A 2 5.00 11.89 0.38
N THR A 3 4.21 12.69 1.09
CA THR A 3 3.75 12.37 2.45
C THR A 3 2.26 12.11 2.44
N VAL A 4 1.83 11.07 3.14
CA VAL A 4 0.42 10.71 3.31
C VAL A 4 0.14 10.59 4.79
N VAL A 5 -0.96 11.20 5.24
CA VAL A 5 -1.50 11.03 6.59
C VAL A 5 -2.73 10.15 6.46
N LEU A 6 -2.78 9.10 7.26
CA LEU A 6 -3.87 8.12 7.32
C LEU A 6 -4.57 8.27 8.67
N ASN A 7 -5.88 8.09 8.71
CA ASN A 7 -6.69 8.06 9.92
C ASN A 7 -7.90 7.13 9.71
N LEU A 8 -8.86 7.14 10.62
CA LEU A 8 -10.04 6.26 10.55
C LEU A 8 -10.91 6.48 9.29
N ASP A 9 -10.87 7.69 8.71
CA ASP A 9 -11.65 8.05 7.52
C ASP A 9 -10.78 8.14 6.25
N GLU A 10 -9.45 8.22 6.40
CA GLU A 10 -8.50 8.41 5.30
C GLU A 10 -7.51 7.24 5.20
N TYR A 11 -7.58 6.53 4.08
CA TYR A 11 -6.66 5.44 3.74
C TYR A 11 -6.22 5.53 2.27
N LEU A 12 -5.13 4.85 1.91
CA LEU A 12 -4.75 4.68 0.52
C LEU A 12 -5.44 3.44 -0.04
N SER A 13 -6.56 3.64 -0.75
CA SER A 13 -7.21 2.58 -1.54
C SER A 13 -6.24 1.90 -2.52
N TRP A 14 -6.62 0.71 -2.99
CA TRP A 14 -5.84 -0.06 -3.94
C TRP A 14 -5.33 0.77 -5.11
N ARG A 15 -4.01 0.75 -5.30
CA ARG A 15 -3.31 1.47 -6.36
C ARG A 15 -2.04 0.75 -6.76
N SER A 16 -1.51 1.10 -7.93
CA SER A 16 -0.23 0.60 -8.44
C SER A 16 0.58 1.76 -9.02
N SER A 17 1.89 1.59 -9.17
CA SER A 17 2.77 2.54 -9.83
C SER A 17 3.59 1.85 -10.90
N GLU A 18 3.94 2.59 -11.95
CA GLU A 18 4.86 2.13 -13.00
C GLU A 18 6.33 2.18 -12.55
N GLU A 19 6.59 2.65 -11.33
CA GLU A 19 7.91 2.81 -10.77
C GLU A 19 8.05 2.06 -9.44
N ASP A 20 9.26 1.61 -9.13
CA ASP A 20 9.58 1.12 -7.79
C ASP A 20 9.47 2.27 -6.78
N LEU A 21 8.80 1.96 -5.67
CA LEU A 21 8.56 2.88 -4.57
C LEU A 21 9.16 2.31 -3.30
N CYS A 22 9.62 3.20 -2.43
CA CYS A 22 10.01 2.83 -1.09
C CYS A 22 9.27 3.72 -0.10
N LEU A 23 8.69 3.13 0.94
CA LEU A 23 7.91 3.85 1.93
C LEU A 23 8.37 3.56 3.34
N ARG A 24 8.10 4.52 4.23
CA ARG A 24 8.40 4.44 5.66
C ARG A 24 7.27 5.03 6.50
N LEU A 25 6.97 4.40 7.64
CA LEU A 25 6.19 5.03 8.70
C LEU A 25 7.12 5.98 9.47
N THR A 26 6.70 7.24 9.61
CA THR A 26 7.55 8.30 10.20
C THR A 26 7.02 8.88 11.51
N SER A 27 5.73 8.70 11.79
CA SER A 27 5.10 9.06 13.06
C SER A 27 3.70 8.48 13.16
N GLY A 28 3.16 8.43 14.38
CA GLY A 28 1.81 7.94 14.67
C GLY A 28 1.78 6.46 15.01
N ASP A 29 0.59 5.89 14.93
CA ASP A 29 0.30 4.49 15.17
C ASP A 29 0.82 3.59 14.04
N THR A 30 0.87 2.29 14.29
CA THR A 30 1.23 1.30 13.27
C THR A 30 0.22 1.32 12.12
N ALA A 31 0.66 0.93 10.94
CA ALA A 31 -0.19 0.85 9.74
C ALA A 31 -0.06 -0.54 9.10
N ALA A 32 -1.10 -0.97 8.40
CA ALA A 32 -1.07 -2.17 7.58
C ALA A 32 -0.81 -1.78 6.13
N LEU A 33 0.29 -2.29 5.56
CA LEU A 33 0.53 -2.27 4.12
C LEU A 33 0.13 -3.63 3.56
N THR A 34 -0.85 -3.66 2.67
CA THR A 34 -1.20 -4.87 1.92
C THR A 34 -0.69 -4.76 0.50
N ILE A 35 0.03 -5.77 0.02
CA ILE A 35 0.61 -5.84 -1.32
C ILE A 35 0.06 -7.06 -2.05
N SER A 36 -0.32 -6.87 -3.31
CA SER A 36 -0.63 -7.93 -4.26
C SER A 36 0.23 -7.79 -5.52
N GLU A 37 1.18 -8.71 -5.69
CA GLU A 37 2.17 -8.65 -6.77
C GLU A 37 1.56 -8.98 -8.14
N ASN A 38 0.54 -9.81 -8.15
CA ASN A 38 -0.07 -10.37 -9.35
C ASN A 38 -1.56 -10.03 -9.50
N GLY A 39 -2.12 -9.21 -8.61
CA GLY A 39 -3.55 -8.89 -8.61
C GLY A 39 -4.46 -10.04 -8.15
N HIS A 40 -3.89 -11.12 -7.59
CA HIS A 40 -4.62 -12.30 -7.12
C HIS A 40 -4.34 -12.60 -5.66
N ASP A 41 -3.06 -12.81 -5.33
CA ASP A 41 -2.59 -13.14 -4.00
C ASP A 41 -2.18 -11.86 -3.29
N ALA A 42 -2.50 -11.74 -2.00
CA ALA A 42 -2.16 -10.56 -1.21
C ALA A 42 -1.53 -10.97 0.12
N ARG A 43 -0.56 -10.16 0.57
CA ARG A 43 0.05 -10.27 1.90
C ARG A 43 -0.02 -8.92 2.61
N ALA A 44 -0.26 -8.95 3.91
CA ALA A 44 -0.23 -7.76 4.77
C ALA A 44 1.07 -7.72 5.60
N ILE A 45 1.61 -6.52 5.76
CA ILE A 45 2.83 -6.24 6.51
C ILE A 45 2.47 -5.13 7.52
N HIS A 46 2.77 -5.36 8.80
CA HIS A 46 2.71 -4.29 9.80
C HIS A 46 3.90 -3.36 9.61
N LEU A 47 3.62 -2.08 9.39
CA LEU A 47 4.62 -1.02 9.36
C LEU A 47 4.90 -0.57 10.80
N SER A 48 6.10 -0.86 11.28
CA SER A 48 6.62 -0.28 12.51
C SER A 48 7.33 1.04 12.22
N MET A 49 7.56 1.85 13.26
CA MET A 49 8.54 2.94 13.17
C MET A 49 9.87 2.39 12.63
N ASP A 50 10.50 3.16 11.74
CA ASP A 50 11.74 2.83 11.03
C ASP A 50 11.68 1.66 10.04
N SER A 51 10.51 1.03 9.83
CA SER A 51 10.34 0.07 8.73
C SER A 51 10.46 0.78 7.39
N GLU A 52 11.36 0.27 6.54
CA GLU A 52 11.49 0.67 5.15
C GLU A 52 11.07 -0.49 4.25
N ILE A 53 10.01 -0.30 3.47
CA ILE A 53 9.44 -1.33 2.61
C ILE A 53 9.47 -0.88 1.16
N GLU A 54 10.00 -1.74 0.30
CA GLU A 54 9.97 -1.59 -1.14
C GLU A 54 8.69 -2.19 -1.74
N ILE A 55 8.09 -1.45 -2.67
CA ILE A 55 6.98 -1.88 -3.51
C ILE A 55 7.49 -1.80 -4.95
N LEU A 56 7.60 -2.95 -5.61
CA LEU A 56 8.07 -3.01 -6.99
C LEU A 56 7.01 -2.48 -7.96
N ALA A 57 7.48 -1.95 -9.08
CA ALA A 57 6.66 -1.47 -10.18
C ALA A 57 5.62 -2.52 -10.61
N GLY A 58 4.40 -2.08 -10.85
CA GLY A 58 3.27 -2.92 -11.24
C GLY A 58 2.55 -3.61 -10.07
N HIS A 59 3.17 -3.75 -8.90
CA HIS A 59 2.49 -4.34 -7.74
C HIS A 59 1.36 -3.44 -7.25
N TRP A 60 0.22 -4.05 -6.93
CA TRP A 60 -0.89 -3.36 -6.29
C TRP A 60 -0.66 -3.27 -4.78
N PHE A 61 -1.05 -2.15 -4.18
CA PHE A 61 -0.96 -1.96 -2.73
C PHE A 61 -2.08 -1.08 -2.18
N THR A 62 -2.35 -1.25 -0.89
CA THR A 62 -3.23 -0.40 -0.06
C THR A 62 -2.57 -0.17 1.30
N ILE A 63 -2.83 0.98 1.93
CA ILE A 63 -2.29 1.30 3.26
C ILE A 63 -3.37 1.93 4.13
N GLU A 64 -3.54 1.40 5.33
CA GLU A 64 -4.47 1.90 6.34
C GLU A 64 -3.79 1.98 7.72
N THR A 65 -4.23 2.92 8.57
CA THR A 65 -3.77 2.96 9.96
C THR A 65 -4.46 1.84 10.76
N LEU A 66 -3.78 1.28 11.76
CA LEU A 66 -4.38 0.38 12.74
C LEU A 66 -4.66 1.09 14.07
N GLY A 67 -4.56 2.42 14.10
CA GLY A 67 -4.84 3.25 15.27
C GLY A 67 -5.62 4.51 14.91
N ILE A 68 -5.29 5.63 15.55
CA ILE A 68 -5.93 6.93 15.32
C ILE A 68 -5.34 7.58 14.07
N GLN A 69 -4.00 7.54 13.92
CA GLN A 69 -3.34 8.21 12.82
C GLN A 69 -1.96 7.62 12.51
N SER A 70 -1.60 7.52 11.23
CA SER A 70 -0.25 7.13 10.79
C SER A 70 0.25 8.07 9.69
N LYS A 71 1.55 8.42 9.72
CA LYS A 71 2.18 9.25 8.69
C LYS A 71 3.21 8.47 7.87
N ILE A 72 2.89 8.25 6.60
CA ILE A 72 3.73 7.53 5.64
C ILE A 72 4.48 8.51 4.74
N ILE A 73 5.75 8.24 4.48
CA ILE A 73 6.56 8.97 3.49
C ILE A 73 7.04 8.01 2.42
N PHE A 74 6.85 8.40 1.16
CA PHE A 74 7.45 7.74 0.00
C PHE A 74 8.75 8.45 -0.40
N ASN A 75 9.74 7.67 -0.84
CA ASN A 75 11.03 8.17 -1.33
C ASN A 75 10.89 9.16 -2.52
N LYS A 76 9.84 9.02 -3.34
CA LYS A 76 9.55 9.87 -4.50
C LYS A 76 8.41 10.86 -4.23
N ASN A 77 8.46 12.03 -4.85
CA ASN A 77 7.42 13.07 -4.72
C ASN A 77 6.31 12.95 -5.77
N ASN A 78 6.70 12.70 -7.02
CA ASN A 78 5.81 12.79 -8.18
C ASN A 78 5.91 11.51 -9.02
N PHE A 79 5.47 10.39 -8.45
CA PHE A 79 5.33 9.14 -9.20
C PHE A 79 3.90 9.01 -9.72
N LYS A 80 3.73 8.37 -10.87
CA LYS A 80 2.41 8.11 -11.45
C LYS A 80 1.74 6.96 -10.71
N GLU A 81 0.48 7.14 -10.37
CA GLU A 81 -0.35 6.13 -9.72
C GLU A 81 -1.54 5.77 -10.62
N THR A 82 -1.80 4.49 -10.73
CA THR A 82 -3.08 3.96 -11.22
C THR A 82 -3.92 3.60 -9.99
N ILE A 83 -4.98 4.35 -9.73
CA ILE A 83 -5.92 4.08 -8.64
C ILE A 83 -6.97 3.10 -9.15
N ALA A 84 -7.17 2.00 -8.42
CA ALA A 84 -8.19 1.02 -8.78
C ALA A 84 -9.61 1.56 -8.52
N PRO A 85 -10.63 1.04 -9.23
CA PRO A 85 -12.02 1.29 -8.87
C PRO A 85 -12.33 0.88 -7.41
N PRO A 86 -13.33 1.50 -6.74
CA PRO A 86 -13.64 1.22 -5.34
C PRO A 86 -13.96 -0.25 -5.02
N GLU A 87 -14.55 -0.97 -5.97
CA GLU A 87 -14.92 -2.38 -5.87
C GLU A 87 -13.76 -3.35 -6.14
N TRP A 88 -12.61 -2.82 -6.56
CA TRP A 88 -11.46 -3.63 -6.91
C TRP A 88 -10.80 -4.23 -5.67
N ARG A 89 -10.40 -5.48 -5.80
CA ARG A 89 -9.58 -6.21 -4.83
C ARG A 89 -8.82 -7.32 -5.54
N PRO A 90 -7.71 -7.80 -4.97
CA PRO A 90 -7.05 -8.99 -5.45
C PRO A 90 -8.06 -10.13 -5.58
N THR A 91 -8.16 -10.68 -6.78
CA THR A 91 -9.17 -11.70 -7.10
C THR A 91 -8.51 -13.06 -7.03
N PRO A 92 -8.92 -13.98 -6.15
CA PRO A 92 -8.30 -15.30 -6.05
C PRO A 92 -8.23 -16.00 -7.41
N ARG A 93 -7.14 -16.74 -7.66
CA ARG A 93 -7.03 -17.55 -8.88
C ARG A 93 -8.19 -18.54 -8.93
N SER A 94 -8.72 -18.78 -10.13
CA SER A 94 -9.74 -19.81 -10.33
C SER A 94 -9.22 -21.17 -9.84
N SER A 95 -10.04 -21.89 -9.08
CA SER A 95 -9.70 -23.23 -8.59
C SER A 95 -9.53 -24.27 -9.70
N ALA A 96 -9.90 -23.93 -10.94
CA ALA A 96 -9.80 -24.77 -12.13
C ALA A 96 -8.38 -24.81 -12.75
N LEU A 97 -7.45 -23.97 -12.29
CA LEU A 97 -6.06 -23.91 -12.77
C LEU A 97 -5.09 -24.67 -11.83
N LYS A 98 -5.48 -25.87 -11.39
CA LYS A 98 -4.60 -26.78 -10.65
C LYS A 98 -3.85 -27.73 -11.58
#